data_AF-A0A847TQB1-F1
#
_entry.id   AF-A0A847TQB1-F1
#
_cell.length_a   1.000
_cell.length_b   1.000
_cell.length_c   1.000
_cell.angle_alpha   90.00
_cell.angle_beta   90.00
_cell.angle_gamma   90.00
#
_symmetry.space_group_name_H-M   'P 1'
#
loop_
_entity.id
_entity.type
_entity.pdbx_description
1 polymer ?
#
loop_
_entity_poly.entity_id
_entity_poly.type
_entity_poly.pdbx_seq_one_letter_code
_entity_poly.pdbx_strand_id
1 'polypeptide(L)' 'MKVTNRLKEAIKQARLAKQEVEDPDVSQELEDTIEGLQNSLEALEDDD' A
#
# COMPACT_ATOMS: atom_id res chain seq x y z
N MET A 1 12.12 8.53 7.36
CA MET A 1 12.69 7.46 8.22
C MET A 1 12.88 6.12 7.47
N LYS A 2 13.57 5.12 8.04
CA LYS A 2 13.67 3.75 7.45
C LYS A 2 12.29 3.10 7.28
N VAL A 3 11.32 3.43 8.14
CA VAL A 3 9.94 2.90 8.10
C VAL A 3 9.16 3.46 6.91
N THR A 4 9.22 4.77 6.65
CA THR A 4 8.53 5.39 5.50
C THR A 4 9.01 4.84 4.16
N ASN A 5 10.30 4.55 4.00
CA ASN A 5 10.82 3.87 2.80
C ASN A 5 10.24 2.46 2.62
N ARG A 6 10.08 1.69 3.71
CA ARG A 6 9.50 0.34 3.65
C ARG A 6 8.01 0.38 3.32
N LEU A 7 7.26 1.38 3.82
CA LEU A 7 5.86 1.57 3.44
C LEU A 7 5.72 1.91 1.96
N LYS A 8 6.58 2.80 1.43
CA LYS A 8 6.61 3.13 -0.01
C LYS A 8 6.87 1.88 -0.87
N GLU A 9 7.79 1.02 -0.45
CA GLU A 9 8.04 -0.26 -1.12
C GLU A 9 6.85 -1.21 -1.04
N ALA A 10 6.21 -1.35 0.13
CA ALA A 10 5.04 -2.21 0.31
C ALA A 10 3.86 -1.77 -0.59
N ILE A 11 3.59 -0.47 -0.65
CA ILE A 11 2.56 0.11 -1.55
C ILE A 11 2.87 -0.23 -3.00
N LYS A 12 4.14 -0.09 -3.42
CA LYS A 12 4.56 -0.44 -4.79
C LYS A 12 4.33 -1.92 -5.10
N GLN A 13 4.69 -2.82 -4.18
CA GLN A 13 4.51 -4.26 -4.38
C GLN A 13 3.03 -4.66 -4.41
N ALA A 14 2.19 -4.08 -3.54
CA ALA A 14 0.76 -4.33 -3.53
C ALA A 14 0.09 -3.88 -4.85
N ARG A 15 0.51 -2.74 -5.41
CA ARG A 15 0.03 -2.27 -6.72
C ARG A 15 0.42 -3.22 -7.85
N LEU A 16 1.65 -3.76 -7.83
CA LEU A 16 2.09 -4.75 -8.81
C LEU A 16 1.30 -6.05 -8.66
N ALA A 17 1.11 -6.54 -7.44
CA ALA A 17 0.30 -7.72 -7.19
C ALA A 17 -1.14 -7.55 -7.72
N LYS A 18 -1.76 -6.40 -7.48
CA LYS A 18 -3.13 -6.10 -7.94
C LYS A 18 -3.26 -6.14 -9.47
N GLN A 19 -2.24 -5.72 -10.22
CA GLN A 19 -2.24 -5.75 -11.69
C GLN A 19 -2.28 -7.18 -12.25
N GLU A 20 -1.76 -8.15 -11.51
CA GLU A 20 -1.67 -9.56 -11.91
C GLU A 20 -2.84 -10.40 -11.37
N VAL A 21 -3.72 -9.82 -10.55
CA VAL A 21 -4.86 -10.51 -9.95
C VAL A 21 -6.10 -10.35 -10.82
N GLU A 22 -6.60 -11.47 -11.35
CA GLU A 22 -7.83 -11.53 -12.13
C GLU A 22 -9.09 -11.67 -11.24
N ASP A 23 -8.93 -12.15 -10.01
CA ASP A 23 -10.02 -12.31 -9.05
C ASP A 23 -10.45 -10.92 -8.51
N PRO A 24 -11.69 -10.49 -8.76
CA PRO A 24 -12.15 -9.15 -8.38
C PRO A 24 -12.19 -8.94 -6.86
N ASP A 25 -12.47 -9.98 -6.07
CA ASP A 25 -12.54 -9.88 -4.61
C ASP A 25 -11.13 -9.69 -4.04
N VAL A 26 -10.16 -10.47 -4.53
CA VAL A 26 -8.74 -10.30 -4.14
C VAL A 26 -8.19 -8.95 -4.63
N SER A 27 -8.60 -8.50 -5.82
CA SER A 27 -8.20 -7.18 -6.36
C SER A 27 -8.72 -6.03 -5.51
N GLN A 28 -9.92 -6.18 -4.92
CA GLN A 28 -10.49 -5.21 -4.00
C GLN A 28 -9.77 -5.22 -2.64
N GLU A 29 -9.50 -6.40 -2.06
CA GLU A 29 -8.75 -6.49 -0.79
C GLU A 29 -7.35 -5.85 -0.89
N LEU A 30 -6.69 -6.00 -2.05
CA LEU A 30 -5.43 -5.33 -2.34
C LEU A 30 -5.56 -3.80 -2.44
N GLU A 31 -6.67 -3.29 -2.99
CA GLU A 31 -6.94 -1.85 -3.02
C GLU A 31 -7.09 -1.29 -1.60
N ASP A 32 -7.92 -1.93 -0.78
CA ASP A 32 -8.17 -1.52 0.60
C ASP A 32 -6.87 -1.53 1.42
N THR A 33 -6.02 -2.53 1.17
CA THR A 33 -4.68 -2.63 1.76
C THR A 33 -3.77 -1.48 1.32
N ILE A 34 -3.78 -1.13 0.02
CA ILE A 34 -3.00 -0.01 -0.52
C ILE A 34 -3.44 1.30 0.13
N GLU A 35 -4.75 1.55 0.25
CA GLU A 35 -5.28 2.75 0.88
C GLU A 35 -4.86 2.83 2.36
N GLY A 36 -4.99 1.75 3.11
CA GLY A 36 -4.54 1.70 4.51
C GLY A 36 -3.04 1.98 4.68
N LEU A 37 -2.21 1.47 3.77
CA LEU A 37 -0.77 1.76 3.76
C LEU A 37 -0.46 3.21 3.39
N GLN A 38 -1.22 3.82 2.46
CA GLN A 38 -1.06 5.23 2.10
C GLN A 38 -1.43 6.14 3.27
N ASN A 39 -2.55 5.88 3.94
CA ASN A 39 -2.96 6.64 5.13
C ASN A 39 -1.93 6.52 6.26
N SER A 40 -1.37 5.33 6.47
CA SER A 40 -0.31 5.12 7.46
C SER A 40 0.99 5.85 7.10
N LEU A 41 1.30 5.96 5.81
CA LEU A 41 2.47 6.70 5.34
C LEU A 41 2.28 8.21 5.52
N GLU A 42 1.11 8.74 5.17
CA GLU A 42 0.75 10.14 5.37
C GLU A 42 0.84 10.52 6.86
N ALA A 43 0.24 9.74 7.75
CA ALA A 43 0.33 9.96 9.19
C ALA A 43 1.78 9.98 9.72
N LEU A 44 2.67 9.15 9.16
CA LEU A 44 4.09 9.14 9.54
C LEU A 44 4.89 10.30 8.95
N GLU A 45 4.47 10.84 7.80
CA GLU A 45 5.11 12.00 7.18
C GLU A 45 4.63 13.32 7.82
N ASP A 46 3.41 13.35 8.36
CA ASP A 46 2.87 14.48 9.13
C ASP A 46 3.45 14.57 10.57
N ASP A 47 3.90 13.44 11.13
CA ASP A 47 4.54 13.34 12.46
C ASP A 47 6.06 13.66 12.45
N ASP A 48 6.67 13.86 11.27
CA ASP A 48 8.12 14.10 11.02
C ASP A 48 8.46 15.61 10.86
#